data_AF-A0A6J2XJT5-F1
#
_entry.id   AF-A0A6J2XJT5-F1
#
_cell.length_a   1.000
_cell.length_b   1.000
_cell.length_c   1.000
_cell.angle_alpha   90.00
_cell.angle_beta   90.00
_cell.angle_gamma   90.00
#
_symmetry.space_group_name_H-M   'P 1'
#
loop_
_entity.id
_entity.type
_entity.pdbx_description
1 polymer ?
#
loop_
_entity_poly.entity_id
_entity_poly.type
_entity_poly.pdbx_seq_one_letter_code
_entity_poly.pdbx_strand_id
1 'polypeptide(L)'
;MATAKMKMLLPLVVWIWLHFINSTTSQSFGGIGFGIKREVFFLNLEDGYFGCQVNESTDVLQLFELSKLCDGTPNCYLGSDELAKELKCTDDCRKDDGTECQNGACLDNQCYCNDGYGGCSCEVPDENECKYRPCDVFAHCTNTLGSFSCTCFPGYHGDGFHCEEPEFSPEP
;
A
#
# COMPACT_ATOMS: atom_id res chain seq x y z
N MET A 1 12.10 23.38 68.26
CA MET A 1 12.27 24.30 67.13
C MET A 1 13.30 23.72 66.18
N ALA A 2 12.93 23.57 64.91
CA ALA A 2 13.70 23.63 63.66
C ALA A 2 15.14 23.09 63.60
N THR A 3 15.65 22.44 62.54
CA THR A 3 15.14 21.84 61.29
C THR A 3 16.37 21.16 60.68
N ALA A 4 16.34 19.85 60.43
CA ALA A 4 17.27 19.21 59.52
C ALA A 4 16.73 19.38 58.09
N LYS A 5 17.41 20.17 57.24
CA LYS A 5 17.11 20.24 55.80
C LYS A 5 18.02 19.25 55.07
N MET A 6 17.47 18.07 54.77
CA MET A 6 18.10 17.05 53.96
C MET A 6 18.12 17.49 52.49
N LYS A 7 19.32 17.47 51.91
CA LYS A 7 19.62 17.83 50.52
C LYS A 7 19.30 16.66 49.58
N MET A 8 18.87 17.01 48.37
CA MET A 8 19.07 16.25 47.11
C MET A 8 18.38 14.88 46.96
N LEU A 9 17.12 14.87 46.52
CA LEU A 9 16.51 13.70 45.86
C LEU A 9 15.59 14.06 44.67
N LEU A 10 15.61 15.30 44.17
CA LEU A 10 14.78 15.70 43.01
C LEU A 10 15.36 15.49 41.60
N PRO A 11 16.67 15.28 41.32
CA PRO A 11 17.13 15.24 39.93
C PRO A 11 16.96 13.87 39.25
N LEU A 12 16.80 12.78 40.01
CA LEU A 12 16.71 11.42 39.43
C LEU A 12 15.32 11.06 38.89
N VAL A 13 14.25 11.55 39.52
CA VAL A 13 12.87 11.22 39.11
C VAL A 13 12.49 11.91 37.79
N VAL A 14 13.03 13.11 37.56
CA VAL A 14 12.82 13.89 36.32
C VAL A 14 13.61 13.30 35.14
N TRP A 15 14.80 12.74 35.39
CA TRP A 15 15.58 12.03 34.37
C TRP A 15 14.92 10.71 33.93
N ILE A 16 14.30 9.97 34.86
CA ILE A 16 13.56 8.75 34.52
C ILE A 16 12.32 9.09 33.67
N TRP A 17 11.59 10.16 33.99
CA TRP A 17 10.46 10.60 33.16
C TRP A 17 10.87 11.08 31.76
N LEU A 18 11.99 11.78 31.59
CA LEU A 18 12.48 12.20 30.27
C LEU A 18 13.05 11.05 29.42
N HIS A 19 13.56 9.98 30.04
CA HIS A 19 13.98 8.78 29.31
C HIS A 19 12.81 7.88 28.87
N PHE A 20 11.65 7.95 29.54
CA PHE A 20 10.48 7.14 29.19
C PHE A 20 9.56 7.77 28.12
N ILE A 21 9.72 9.05 27.77
CA ILE A 21 8.89 9.72 26.74
C ILE A 21 9.60 9.77 25.37
N ASN A 22 10.90 9.48 25.31
CA ASN A 22 11.66 9.43 24.05
C ASN A 22 11.61 8.09 23.30
N SER A 23 10.84 7.11 23.77
CA SER A 23 10.46 5.95 22.95
C SER A 23 9.22 6.27 22.12
N THR A 24 9.28 7.32 21.29
CA THR A 24 8.45 7.37 20.08
C THR A 24 9.04 6.36 19.11
N THR A 25 8.36 5.23 19.00
CA THR A 25 8.53 4.22 17.95
C THR A 25 8.49 4.88 16.58
N SER A 26 9.67 5.14 16.00
CA SER A 26 9.83 5.24 14.56
C SER A 26 9.65 3.84 13.99
N GLN A 27 8.45 3.51 13.55
CA GLN A 27 8.27 2.37 12.64
C GLN A 27 8.85 2.78 11.28
N SER A 28 10.11 2.42 11.05
CA SER A 28 10.65 2.24 9.71
C SER A 28 11.81 1.25 9.77
N PHE A 29 11.62 0.15 9.04
CA PHE A 29 12.59 -0.71 8.37
C PHE A 29 14.04 -0.75 8.90
N GLY A 30 14.43 -1.87 9.49
CA GLY A 30 15.84 -2.20 9.76
C GLY A 30 15.98 -3.24 10.86
N GLY A 31 15.95 -4.52 10.50
CA GLY A 31 15.95 -5.63 11.45
C GLY A 31 17.28 -5.86 12.16
N ILE A 32 17.22 -6.13 13.47
CA ILE A 32 18.18 -6.95 14.24
C ILE A 32 17.43 -7.56 15.45
N GLY A 33 17.38 -8.90 15.57
CA GLY A 33 17.18 -9.61 16.84
C GLY A 33 15.76 -10.17 17.16
N PHE A 34 15.75 -11.47 17.49
CA PHE A 34 14.63 -12.32 17.95
C PHE A 34 13.54 -12.61 16.90
N GLY A 35 13.37 -13.91 16.59
CA GLY A 35 12.48 -14.43 15.55
C GLY A 35 10.99 -14.25 15.86
N ILE A 36 10.52 -13.01 15.77
CA ILE A 36 9.11 -12.71 15.61
C ILE A 36 8.82 -13.00 14.13
N LYS A 37 8.24 -14.17 13.84
CA LYS A 37 7.67 -14.43 12.51
C LYS A 37 6.59 -13.38 12.29
N ARG A 38 6.85 -12.43 11.41
CA ARG A 38 5.82 -11.47 10.99
C ARG A 38 4.95 -12.15 9.94
N GLU A 39 3.65 -11.91 10.03
CA GLU A 39 2.74 -12.27 8.97
C GLU A 39 3.16 -11.61 7.65
N VAL A 40 2.98 -12.36 6.57
CA VAL A 40 3.27 -11.88 5.22
C VAL A 40 1.94 -11.51 4.59
N PHE A 41 1.80 -10.23 4.26
CA PHE A 41 0.69 -9.68 3.51
C PHE A 41 1.23 -8.64 2.52
N PHE A 42 0.73 -8.69 1.29
CA PHE A 42 1.00 -7.69 0.28
C PHE A 42 -0.28 -7.37 -0.48
N LEU A 43 -0.44 -6.10 -0.82
CA LEU A 43 -1.61 -5.58 -1.50
C LEU A 43 -1.16 -4.90 -2.80
N ASN A 44 -1.72 -5.34 -3.91
CA ASN A 44 -1.50 -4.74 -5.21
C ASN A 44 -2.84 -4.26 -5.79
N LEU A 45 -3.15 -2.99 -5.53
CA LEU A 45 -4.38 -2.34 -5.98
C LEU A 45 -4.41 -2.11 -7.50
N GLU A 46 -3.26 -2.09 -8.16
CA GLU A 46 -3.13 -1.86 -9.61
C GLU A 46 -3.39 -3.14 -10.40
N ASP A 47 -2.84 -4.27 -9.92
CA ASP A 47 -3.01 -5.56 -10.58
C ASP A 47 -4.24 -6.34 -10.11
N GLY A 48 -4.98 -5.81 -9.13
CA GLY A 48 -6.24 -6.40 -8.70
C GLY A 48 -6.12 -7.63 -7.81
N TYR A 49 -5.02 -7.76 -7.05
CA TYR A 49 -4.85 -8.86 -6.09
C TYR A 49 -4.20 -8.43 -4.78
N PHE A 50 -4.42 -9.23 -3.75
CA PHE A 50 -3.57 -9.26 -2.56
C PHE A 50 -3.06 -10.67 -2.34
N GLY A 51 -2.04 -10.83 -1.53
CA GLY A 51 -1.62 -12.15 -1.12
C GLY A 51 -1.12 -12.17 0.29
N CYS A 52 -1.33 -13.32 0.91
CA CYS A 52 -1.01 -13.50 2.31
C CYS A 52 -0.71 -14.95 2.64
N GLN A 53 -0.13 -15.16 3.82
CA GLN A 53 -0.02 -16.49 4.40
C GLN A 53 -1.38 -17.01 4.87
N VAL A 54 -1.64 -18.29 4.64
CA VAL A 54 -2.93 -18.94 5.01
C VAL A 54 -2.82 -19.85 6.23
N ASN A 55 -1.60 -20.03 6.77
CA ASN A 55 -1.35 -20.75 8.01
C ASN A 55 -0.16 -20.14 8.77
N GLU A 56 0.25 -20.77 9.87
CA GLU A 56 1.39 -20.32 10.69
C GLU A 56 2.75 -20.34 9.95
N SER A 57 2.84 -21.11 8.86
CA SER A 57 4.01 -21.14 8.00
C SER A 57 3.95 -20.03 6.96
N THR A 58 5.00 -19.21 6.93
CA THR A 58 5.24 -18.21 5.89
C THR A 58 5.55 -18.82 4.52
N ASP A 59 5.75 -20.15 4.45
CA ASP A 59 6.06 -20.86 3.21
C ASP A 59 4.83 -21.06 2.31
N VAL A 60 3.63 -20.90 2.86
CA VAL A 60 2.37 -21.09 2.13
C VAL A 60 1.70 -19.73 1.94
N LEU A 61 2.06 -19.07 0.84
CA LEU A 61 1.43 -17.83 0.39
C LEU A 61 0.37 -18.15 -0.67
N GLN A 62 -0.77 -17.48 -0.55
CA GLN A 62 -1.84 -17.54 -1.53
C GLN A 62 -2.17 -16.14 -2.04
N LEU A 63 -2.47 -16.06 -3.33
CA LEU A 63 -3.00 -14.88 -4.00
C LEU A 63 -4.53 -14.94 -4.02
N PHE A 64 -5.16 -13.81 -3.78
CA PHE A 64 -6.59 -13.61 -3.77
C PHE A 64 -6.96 -12.39 -4.62
N GLU A 65 -8.14 -12.43 -5.23
CA GLU A 65 -8.73 -11.26 -5.88
C GLU A 65 -9.04 -10.17 -4.85
N LEU A 66 -8.95 -8.89 -5.23
CA LEU A 66 -9.26 -7.78 -4.31
C LEU A 66 -10.67 -7.83 -3.75
N SER A 67 -11.66 -8.34 -4.48
CA SER A 67 -13.04 -8.49 -4.00
C SER A 67 -13.16 -9.28 -2.69
N LYS A 68 -12.15 -10.10 -2.35
CA LYS A 68 -12.08 -10.85 -1.09
C LYS A 68 -11.60 -10.03 0.12
N LEU A 69 -11.02 -8.86 -0.11
CA LEU A 69 -10.31 -8.10 0.91
C LEU A 69 -11.22 -7.45 1.95
N CYS A 70 -12.42 -7.04 1.55
CA CYS A 70 -13.40 -6.36 2.41
C CYS A 70 -14.74 -7.12 2.48
N ASP A 71 -14.76 -8.42 2.17
CA ASP A 71 -15.99 -9.22 2.16
C ASP A 71 -16.42 -9.71 3.56
N GLY A 72 -15.66 -9.34 4.60
CA GLY A 72 -15.89 -9.73 5.99
C GLY A 72 -15.50 -11.17 6.31
N THR A 73 -14.93 -11.90 5.36
CA THR A 73 -14.43 -13.26 5.54
C THR A 73 -12.91 -13.23 5.71
N PRO A 74 -12.35 -13.73 6.83
CA PRO A 74 -10.91 -13.82 6.98
C PRO A 74 -10.36 -14.93 6.09
N ASN A 75 -9.58 -14.59 5.06
CA ASN A 75 -8.90 -15.54 4.18
C ASN A 75 -7.44 -15.77 4.59
N CYS A 76 -6.84 -14.83 5.31
CA CYS A 76 -5.46 -14.89 5.78
C CYS A 76 -5.33 -15.51 7.18
N TYR A 77 -4.16 -16.04 7.48
CA TYR A 77 -3.82 -16.48 8.84
C TYR A 77 -3.86 -15.29 9.80
N LEU A 78 -4.59 -15.45 10.91
CA LEU A 78 -4.89 -14.41 11.91
C LEU A 78 -5.74 -13.22 11.40
N GLY A 79 -5.80 -12.98 10.09
CA GLY A 79 -6.69 -12.02 9.46
C GLY A 79 -6.44 -10.56 9.85
N SER A 80 -5.33 -10.27 10.54
CA SER A 80 -5.00 -8.92 11.04
C SER A 80 -4.95 -7.91 9.89
N ASP A 81 -4.36 -8.33 8.76
CA ASP A 81 -4.17 -7.50 7.58
C ASP A 81 -5.42 -7.40 6.68
N GLU A 82 -6.50 -8.12 7.01
CA GLU A 82 -7.82 -8.02 6.35
C GLU A 82 -8.81 -7.19 7.18
N LEU A 83 -8.36 -6.62 8.31
CA LEU A 83 -9.22 -5.86 9.18
C LEU A 83 -9.66 -4.55 8.50
N ALA A 84 -10.97 -4.38 8.41
CA ALA A 84 -11.63 -3.20 7.85
C ALA A 84 -11.08 -1.87 8.40
N LYS A 85 -10.60 -1.84 9.65
CA LYS A 85 -10.02 -0.65 10.27
C LYS A 85 -8.65 -0.26 9.71
N GLU A 86 -7.83 -1.24 9.36
CA GLU A 86 -6.46 -1.01 8.88
C GLU A 86 -6.46 -0.68 7.39
N LEU A 87 -7.26 -1.40 6.62
CA LEU A 87 -7.46 -1.18 5.19
C LEU A 87 -8.44 -0.06 4.85
N LYS A 88 -9.18 0.44 5.86
CA LYS A 88 -10.25 1.42 5.70
C LYS A 88 -11.32 0.96 4.69
N CYS A 89 -11.75 -0.29 4.84
CA CYS A 89 -12.90 -0.79 4.09
C CYS A 89 -14.11 0.10 4.38
N THR A 90 -14.82 0.45 3.32
CA THR A 90 -16.04 1.26 3.37
C THR A 90 -17.18 0.51 2.68
N ASP A 91 -18.41 0.70 3.14
CA ASP A 91 -19.60 0.11 2.49
C ASP A 91 -20.22 1.05 1.46
N ASP A 92 -19.78 2.31 1.41
CA ASP A 92 -20.37 3.38 0.61
C ASP A 92 -19.47 3.77 -0.58
N CYS A 93 -19.35 2.85 -1.54
CA CYS A 93 -18.82 3.15 -2.88
C CYS A 93 -19.95 3.37 -3.90
N ARG A 94 -21.18 3.64 -3.42
CA ARG A 94 -22.32 3.81 -4.31
C ARG A 94 -22.19 5.11 -5.09
N LYS A 95 -22.41 5.04 -6.40
CA LYS A 95 -22.64 6.24 -7.20
C LYS A 95 -23.99 6.87 -6.84
N ASP A 96 -24.21 8.11 -7.27
CA ASP A 96 -25.50 8.81 -7.10
C ASP A 96 -26.70 8.03 -7.68
N ASP A 97 -26.45 7.09 -8.60
CA ASP A 97 -27.45 6.19 -9.19
C ASP A 97 -27.69 4.88 -8.39
N GLY A 98 -26.94 4.66 -7.30
CA GLY A 98 -27.00 3.46 -6.46
C GLY A 98 -26.15 2.28 -6.94
N THR A 99 -25.34 2.42 -7.99
CA THR A 99 -24.46 1.36 -8.49
C THR A 99 -23.34 1.06 -7.50
N GLU A 100 -23.20 -0.21 -7.12
CA GLU A 100 -22.20 -0.72 -6.19
C GLU A 100 -20.94 -1.24 -6.91
N CYS A 101 -19.85 -1.41 -6.17
CA CYS A 101 -18.61 -2.05 -6.65
C CYS A 101 -18.88 -3.52 -6.99
N GLN A 102 -18.75 -3.92 -8.26
CA GLN A 102 -19.11 -5.28 -8.68
C GLN A 102 -17.94 -6.27 -8.58
N ASN A 103 -16.81 -5.92 -9.18
CA ASN A 103 -15.62 -6.78 -9.29
C ASN A 103 -14.42 -6.10 -8.64
N GLY A 104 -14.48 -5.82 -7.34
CA GLY A 104 -13.42 -5.10 -6.65
C GLY A 104 -13.65 -4.92 -5.15
N ALA A 105 -12.71 -4.23 -4.51
CA ALA A 105 -12.79 -3.80 -3.11
C ALA A 105 -13.17 -2.32 -3.01
N CYS A 106 -13.98 -1.98 -2.01
CA CYS A 106 -14.30 -0.61 -1.66
C CYS A 106 -13.40 -0.13 -0.52
N LEU A 107 -12.46 0.77 -0.81
CA LEU A 107 -11.51 1.33 0.14
C LEU A 107 -11.57 2.86 0.07
N ASP A 108 -11.72 3.54 1.21
CA ASP A 108 -11.79 5.01 1.26
C ASP A 108 -12.84 5.62 0.27
N ASN A 109 -14.01 4.99 0.12
CA ASN A 109 -15.06 5.35 -0.85
C ASN A 109 -14.64 5.29 -2.33
N GLN A 110 -13.58 4.55 -2.63
CA GLN A 110 -13.12 4.30 -3.99
C GLN A 110 -13.13 2.79 -4.29
N CYS A 111 -13.62 2.45 -5.48
CA CYS A 111 -13.53 1.10 -6.02
C CYS A 111 -12.14 0.82 -6.57
N TYR A 112 -11.54 -0.29 -6.10
CA TYR A 112 -10.32 -0.88 -6.64
C TYR A 112 -10.66 -2.22 -7.26
N CYS A 113 -10.43 -2.34 -8.56
CA CYS A 113 -10.95 -3.45 -9.35
C CYS A 113 -10.04 -4.68 -9.30
N ASN A 114 -10.67 -5.85 -9.41
CA ASN A 114 -10.01 -7.10 -9.68
C ASN A 114 -9.27 -7.04 -11.03
N ASP A 115 -8.32 -7.94 -11.20
CA ASP A 115 -7.66 -8.12 -12.50
C ASP A 115 -8.69 -8.37 -13.61
N GLY A 116 -8.50 -7.72 -14.76
CA GLY A 116 -9.41 -7.84 -15.89
C GLY A 116 -10.67 -6.96 -15.80
N TYR A 117 -10.76 -6.04 -14.83
CA TYR A 117 -11.88 -5.12 -14.69
C TYR A 117 -11.45 -3.67 -14.47
N GLY A 118 -12.27 -2.76 -14.97
CA GLY A 118 -12.11 -1.32 -14.84
C GLY A 118 -13.45 -0.58 -14.81
N GLY A 119 -13.38 0.75 -14.89
CA GLY A 119 -14.53 1.63 -14.69
C GLY A 119 -14.73 2.00 -13.22
N CYS A 120 -15.55 3.02 -12.97
CA CYS A 120 -15.68 3.59 -11.62
C CYS A 120 -16.35 2.65 -10.61
N SER A 121 -17.05 1.60 -11.06
CA SER A 121 -17.70 0.58 -10.22
C SER A 121 -17.22 -0.84 -10.54
N CYS A 122 -16.08 -0.97 -11.26
CA CYS A 122 -15.53 -2.24 -11.73
C CYS A 122 -16.52 -3.08 -12.55
N GLU A 123 -17.34 -2.41 -13.34
CA GLU A 123 -18.44 -2.98 -14.14
C GLU A 123 -18.02 -3.34 -15.57
N VAL A 124 -16.85 -2.85 -16.02
CA VAL A 124 -16.37 -3.03 -17.39
C VAL A 124 -15.20 -4.00 -17.39
N PRO A 125 -15.21 -5.05 -18.23
CA PRO A 125 -14.01 -5.85 -18.48
C PRO A 125 -12.90 -5.00 -19.10
N ASP A 126 -11.72 -5.02 -18.50
CA ASP A 126 -10.56 -4.18 -18.88
C ASP A 126 -9.25 -4.93 -18.61
N GLU A 127 -8.47 -5.21 -19.65
CA GLU A 127 -7.19 -5.88 -19.50
C GLU A 127 -6.10 -4.85 -19.20
N ASN A 128 -5.32 -5.06 -18.13
CA ASN A 128 -4.19 -4.18 -17.85
C ASN A 128 -3.01 -4.51 -18.80
N GLU A 129 -2.89 -3.78 -19.91
CA GLU A 129 -1.84 -4.05 -20.89
C GLU A 129 -0.43 -3.73 -20.37
N CYS A 130 -0.30 -2.94 -19.30
CA CYS A 130 0.99 -2.63 -18.69
C CYS A 130 1.70 -3.87 -18.11
N LYS A 131 0.96 -4.94 -17.83
CA LYS A 131 1.51 -6.25 -17.43
C LYS A 131 2.46 -6.85 -18.48
N TYR A 132 2.27 -6.48 -19.75
CA TYR A 132 3.11 -6.94 -20.85
C TYR A 132 4.29 -6.02 -21.16
N ARG A 133 4.49 -4.96 -20.36
CA ARG A 133 5.54 -3.95 -20.53
C ARG A 133 5.62 -3.39 -21.97
N PRO A 134 4.52 -2.80 -22.49
CA PRO A 134 4.45 -2.35 -23.88
C PRO A 134 5.21 -1.05 -24.18
N CYS A 135 5.56 -0.28 -23.14
CA CYS A 135 6.23 1.01 -23.27
C CYS A 135 7.75 0.90 -23.40
N ASP A 136 8.40 2.01 -23.75
CA ASP A 136 9.86 2.14 -23.72
C ASP A 136 10.40 1.83 -22.30
N VAL A 137 11.65 1.36 -22.22
CA VAL A 137 12.32 1.08 -20.95
C VAL A 137 12.50 2.33 -20.08
N PHE A 138 12.48 3.51 -20.70
CA PHE A 138 12.52 4.82 -20.05
C PHE A 138 11.14 5.49 -19.98
N ALA A 139 10.05 4.72 -19.99
CA ALA A 139 8.68 5.22 -19.86
C ALA A 139 7.89 4.53 -18.74
N HIS A 140 6.98 5.28 -18.13
CA HIS A 140 5.92 4.75 -17.28
C HIS A 140 4.75 4.31 -18.15
N CYS A 141 4.26 3.09 -17.90
CA CYS A 141 2.97 2.64 -18.41
C CYS A 141 1.88 3.04 -17.41
N THR A 142 0.73 3.47 -17.91
CA THR A 142 -0.46 3.75 -17.11
C THR A 142 -1.65 3.11 -17.81
N ASN A 143 -2.26 2.13 -17.15
CA ASN A 143 -3.47 1.49 -17.64
C ASN A 143 -4.64 2.48 -17.63
N THR A 144 -5.50 2.40 -18.63
CA THR A 144 -6.70 3.23 -18.77
C THR A 144 -7.87 2.35 -19.19
N LEU A 145 -9.10 2.83 -19.05
CA LEU A 145 -10.25 2.01 -19.42
C LEU A 145 -10.28 1.73 -20.93
N GLY A 146 -10.08 0.47 -21.30
CA GLY A 146 -10.05 -0.05 -22.67
C GLY A 146 -8.74 0.20 -23.43
N SER A 147 -7.69 0.69 -22.78
CA SER A 147 -6.39 0.95 -23.40
C SER A 147 -5.29 1.24 -22.36
N PHE A 148 -4.11 1.65 -22.80
CA PHE A 148 -3.04 2.12 -21.92
C PHE A 148 -2.34 3.33 -22.52
N SER A 149 -1.61 4.06 -21.69
CA SER A 149 -0.76 5.16 -22.11
C SER A 149 0.67 4.96 -21.63
N CYS A 150 1.62 5.40 -22.46
CA CYS A 150 3.04 5.42 -22.13
C CYS A 150 3.50 6.87 -22.00
N THR A 151 4.25 7.18 -20.94
CA THR A 151 4.81 8.51 -20.73
C THR A 151 6.28 8.39 -20.39
N CYS A 152 7.16 9.06 -21.15
CA CYS A 152 8.59 9.06 -20.85
C CYS A 152 8.87 9.56 -19.43
N PHE A 153 9.91 9.01 -18.80
CA PHE A 153 10.37 9.45 -17.50
C PHE A 153 10.78 10.94 -17.52
N PRO A 154 10.70 11.65 -16.39
CA PRO A 154 11.13 13.03 -16.31
C PRO A 154 12.56 13.22 -16.84
N GLY A 155 12.73 14.16 -17.77
CA GLY A 155 14.01 14.41 -18.41
C GLY A 155 14.27 13.60 -19.67
N TYR A 156 13.36 12.72 -20.11
CA TYR A 156 13.37 12.10 -21.44
C TYR A 156 12.29 12.70 -22.33
N HIS A 157 12.47 12.64 -23.65
CA HIS A 157 11.54 13.17 -24.63
C HIS A 157 11.12 12.09 -25.65
N GLY A 158 9.87 12.12 -26.07
CA GLY A 158 9.32 11.15 -27.01
C GLY A 158 7.82 10.91 -26.79
N ASP A 159 7.31 9.82 -27.36
CA ASP A 159 5.89 9.44 -27.31
C ASP A 159 5.59 8.37 -26.24
N GLY A 160 6.59 7.99 -25.45
CA GLY A 160 6.50 6.93 -24.43
C GLY A 160 6.73 5.51 -24.97
N PHE A 161 6.63 5.30 -26.28
CA PHE A 161 7.04 4.06 -26.96
C PHE A 161 8.48 4.14 -27.46
N HIS A 162 8.97 5.36 -27.69
CA HIS A 162 10.37 5.68 -27.85
C HIS A 162 10.71 6.89 -26.98
N CYS A 163 11.70 6.75 -26.11
CA CYS A 163 12.15 7.83 -25.23
C CYS A 163 13.65 8.08 -25.41
N GLU A 164 13.99 9.31 -25.77
CA GLU A 164 15.35 9.77 -26.00
C GLU A 164 15.81 10.67 -24.85
N GLU A 165 17.07 10.51 -24.45
CA GLU A 165 17.72 11.45 -23.54
C GLU A 165 17.96 12.77 -24.27
N PRO A 166 17.74 13.93 -23.62
CA PRO A 166 18.05 15.22 -24.21
C PRO A 166 19.54 15.28 -24.56
N GLU A 167 19.84 15.50 -25.83
CA GLU A 167 21.20 15.77 -26.26
C GLU A 167 21.72 16.98 -25.48
N PHE A 168 22.73 16.76 -24.63
CA PHE A 168 23.46 17.84 -24.00
C PHE A 168 24.18 18.59 -25.12
N SER A 169 23.57 19.67 -25.64
CA SER A 169 24.27 20.60 -26.51
C SER A 169 25.31 21.31 -25.63
N PRO A 170 26.62 21.07 -25.80
CA PRO A 170 27.59 21.98 -25.22
C PRO A 170 27.34 23.34 -25.87
N GLU A 171 26.89 24.33 -25.09
CA GLU A 171 26.82 25.70 -25.57
C GLU A 171 28.20 26.14 -26.09
N PRO A 172 28.23 26.95 -27.17
CA PRO A 172 29.46 27.33 -27.88
C PRO A 172 30.43 28.20 -27.06
#